data_AF-A0A0P4W7X9-F1
#
_entry.id   AF-A0A0P4W7X9-F1
#
_cell.length_a   1.000
_cell.length_b   1.000
_cell.length_c   1.000
_cell.angle_alpha   90.00
_cell.angle_beta   90.00
_cell.angle_gamma   90.00
#
_symmetry.space_group_name_H-M   'P 1'
#
loop_
_entity.id
_entity.type
_entity.pdbx_description
1 polymer ?
#
loop_
_entity_poly.entity_id
_entity_poly.type
_entity_poly.pdbx_seq_one_letter_code
_entity_poly.pdbx_strand_id
1 'polypeptide(L)'
;MCSIIPPPALAGQQPDVTKDEAQSFITEVLKEELPQHYPPSILWINKIIQAFHRRLPFQNITFLSKTGSCCVPSWKDIQREILIEGKGGLCLSLNVAFAAVMRTFGVHTHLVPADYVATNGRSVHALTVFHLCAAVSQSACKCFEVQTRASTQGLRSCRRSSRLKQKARNEAQYCLQKVRPHHRSSLYVADVGCGFPTLRAINLNEDIDKAFLDCGLEYCFTKKRQKYLRLHRTGDEVPKGEER
;
A
#
# COMPACT_ATOMS: atom_id res chain seq x y z
N MET A 1 -25.73 0.10 10.57
CA MET A 1 -25.21 -1.16 10.00
C MET A 1 -24.56 -0.83 8.67
N CYS A 2 -23.23 -0.72 8.60
CA CYS A 2 -22.55 -0.50 7.32
C CYS A 2 -22.35 -1.85 6.63
N SER A 3 -23.03 -2.03 5.51
CA SER A 3 -22.87 -3.13 4.58
C SER A 3 -21.39 -3.31 4.25
N ILE A 4 -20.92 -4.55 4.29
CA ILE A 4 -19.61 -4.94 3.78
C ILE A 4 -19.58 -4.50 2.31
N ILE A 5 -18.82 -3.46 2.02
CA ILE A 5 -18.54 -3.05 0.64
C ILE A 5 -17.89 -4.27 -0.02
N PRO A 6 -18.48 -4.84 -1.09
CA PRO A 6 -17.84 -5.93 -1.79
C PRO A 6 -16.44 -5.47 -2.24
N PRO A 7 -15.43 -6.36 -2.26
CA PRO A 7 -14.12 -6.01 -2.82
C PRO A 7 -14.40 -5.37 -4.18
N PRO A 8 -13.85 -4.17 -4.46
CA PRO A 8 -14.16 -3.48 -5.69
C PRO A 8 -13.87 -4.46 -6.82
N ALA A 9 -14.87 -4.66 -7.67
CA ALA A 9 -14.69 -5.37 -8.93
C ALA A 9 -13.76 -4.51 -9.80
N LEU A 10 -12.47 -4.48 -9.45
CA LEU A 10 -11.35 -4.06 -10.30
C LEU A 10 -11.02 -5.16 -11.32
N ALA A 11 -12.00 -6.02 -11.61
CA ALA A 11 -11.89 -7.10 -12.58
C ALA A 11 -12.31 -6.54 -13.94
N GLY A 12 -11.36 -5.95 -14.67
CA GLY A 12 -11.52 -5.72 -16.10
C GLY A 12 -10.57 -4.71 -16.73
N GLN A 13 -10.34 -3.58 -16.07
CA GLN A 13 -9.47 -2.52 -16.60
C GLN A 13 -8.47 -2.15 -15.52
N GLN A 14 -7.21 -2.58 -15.71
CA GLN A 14 -6.13 -1.96 -14.95
C GLN A 14 -6.13 -0.46 -15.29
N PRO A 15 -5.91 0.41 -14.30
CA PRO A 15 -5.79 1.84 -14.56
C PRO A 15 -4.67 2.06 -15.59
N ASP A 16 -5.05 2.60 -16.74
CA ASP A 16 -4.16 2.88 -17.85
C ASP A 16 -3.63 4.31 -17.70
N VAL A 17 -2.33 4.43 -17.44
CA VAL A 17 -1.60 5.70 -17.40
C VAL A 17 -0.64 5.62 -18.56
N THR A 18 -0.67 6.61 -19.44
CA THR A 18 0.31 6.68 -20.54
C THR A 18 1.69 7.02 -19.98
N LYS A 19 2.74 6.67 -20.74
CA LYS A 19 4.12 7.01 -20.34
C LYS A 19 4.31 8.52 -20.16
N ASP A 20 3.70 9.33 -21.02
CA ASP A 20 3.81 10.79 -20.99
C ASP A 20 3.10 11.39 -19.78
N GLU A 21 1.90 10.89 -19.44
CA GLU A 21 1.20 11.30 -18.21
C GLU A 21 1.99 10.94 -16.96
N ALA A 22 2.57 9.73 -16.91
CA ALA A 22 3.40 9.32 -15.80
C ALA A 22 4.65 10.20 -15.68
N GLN A 23 5.32 10.50 -16.80
CA GLN A 23 6.48 11.38 -16.82
C GLN A 23 6.11 12.79 -16.35
N SER A 24 5.03 13.37 -16.88
CA SER A 24 4.52 14.68 -16.47
C SER A 24 4.17 14.71 -14.99
N PHE A 25 3.56 13.66 -14.45
CA PHE A 25 3.28 13.57 -13.02
C PHE A 25 4.57 13.56 -12.18
N ILE A 26 5.60 12.80 -12.57
CA ILE A 26 6.89 12.77 -11.87
C ILE A 26 7.56 14.16 -11.91
N THR A 27 7.64 14.80 -13.08
CA THR A 27 8.39 16.05 -13.23
C THR A 27 7.61 17.27 -12.76
N GLU A 28 6.30 17.32 -13.00
CA GLU A 28 5.47 18.50 -12.76
C GLU A 28 4.75 18.51 -11.42
N VAL A 29 4.26 17.36 -10.96
CA VAL A 29 3.53 17.28 -9.68
C VAL A 29 4.48 16.92 -8.55
N LEU A 30 5.26 15.85 -8.72
CA LEU A 30 6.20 15.41 -7.69
C LEU A 30 7.48 16.25 -7.64
N LYS A 31 7.81 16.94 -8.75
CA LYS A 31 9.05 17.72 -8.92
C LYS A 31 10.31 16.86 -8.68
N GLU A 32 10.29 15.66 -9.25
CA GLU A 32 11.40 14.70 -9.20
C GLU A 32 11.97 14.42 -10.60
N GLU A 33 13.18 13.86 -10.64
CA GLU A 33 13.83 13.45 -11.89
C GLU A 33 13.33 12.09 -12.37
N LEU A 34 13.27 11.91 -13.69
CA LEU A 34 12.98 10.63 -14.33
C LEU A 34 14.10 9.61 -14.07
N PRO A 35 13.80 8.30 -14.06
CA PRO A 35 14.82 7.28 -13.84
C PRO A 35 15.74 7.16 -15.05
N GLN A 36 17.03 6.97 -14.80
CA GLN A 36 18.04 6.77 -15.86
C GLN A 36 18.00 5.35 -16.45
N HIS A 37 17.42 4.39 -15.71
CA HIS A 37 17.36 2.98 -16.09
C HIS A 37 15.97 2.40 -15.85
N TYR A 38 15.62 1.40 -16.65
CA TYR A 38 14.34 0.71 -16.62
C TYR A 38 14.57 -0.80 -16.46
N PRO A 39 13.93 -1.47 -15.47
CA PRO A 39 13.13 -0.88 -14.39
C PRO A 39 13.96 0.01 -13.46
N PRO A 40 13.33 0.97 -12.76
CA PRO A 40 14.04 1.88 -11.87
C PRO A 40 14.64 1.15 -10.66
N SER A 41 15.69 1.74 -10.09
CA SER A 41 16.31 1.24 -8.86
C SER A 41 15.43 1.48 -7.64
N ILE A 42 15.64 0.69 -6.58
CA ILE A 42 14.96 0.89 -5.30
C ILE A 42 15.21 2.29 -4.71
N LEU A 43 16.40 2.87 -4.95
CA LEU A 43 16.74 4.22 -4.52
C LEU A 43 15.86 5.27 -5.20
N TRP A 44 15.64 5.12 -6.51
CA TRP A 44 14.73 6.00 -7.23
C TRP A 44 13.28 5.84 -6.75
N ILE A 45 12.81 4.61 -6.54
CA ILE A 45 11.46 4.36 -6.01
C ILE A 45 11.28 5.00 -4.63
N ASN A 46 12.28 4.91 -3.74
CA ASN A 46 12.23 5.57 -2.43
C ASN A 46 12.15 7.09 -2.55
N LYS A 47 12.85 7.71 -3.50
CA LYS A 47 12.69 9.15 -3.78
C LYS A 47 11.26 9.49 -4.19
N ILE A 48 10.66 8.68 -5.05
CA ILE A 48 9.25 8.87 -5.45
C ILE A 48 8.31 8.70 -4.26
N ILE A 49 8.50 7.69 -3.41
CA ILE A 49 7.69 7.51 -2.18
C ILE A 49 7.80 8.75 -1.28
N GLN A 50 9.00 9.29 -1.10
CA GLN A 50 9.22 10.52 -0.34
C GLN A 50 8.54 11.73 -0.99
N ALA A 51 8.57 11.83 -2.31
CA ALA A 51 7.90 12.90 -3.04
C ALA A 51 6.37 12.80 -2.91
N PHE A 52 5.78 11.60 -2.98
CA PHE A 52 4.36 11.39 -2.69
C PHE A 52 3.99 11.95 -1.31
N HIS A 53 4.71 11.57 -0.25
CA HIS A 53 4.43 12.06 1.10
C HIS A 53 4.66 13.57 1.28
N ARG A 54 5.62 14.16 0.56
CA ARG A 54 5.91 15.61 0.62
C ARG A 54 4.94 16.47 -0.18
N ARG A 55 4.42 15.96 -1.31
CA ARG A 55 3.68 16.76 -2.30
C ARG A 55 2.20 16.45 -2.34
N LEU A 56 1.79 15.23 -1.99
CA LEU A 56 0.41 14.79 -2.06
C LEU A 56 -0.14 14.59 -0.65
N PRO A 57 -0.99 15.50 -0.15
CA PRO A 57 -1.51 15.38 1.21
C PRO A 57 -2.43 14.15 1.33
N PHE A 58 -2.33 13.45 2.46
CA PHE A 58 -3.35 12.48 2.85
C PHE A 58 -4.56 13.24 3.39
N GLN A 59 -5.67 13.24 2.65
CA GLN A 59 -6.84 14.08 2.94
C GLN A 59 -8.15 13.44 2.47
N ASN A 60 -9.26 13.84 3.09
CA ASN A 60 -10.62 13.47 2.70
C ASN A 60 -11.51 14.68 2.33
N ILE A 61 -10.95 15.88 2.23
CA ILE A 61 -11.67 17.13 1.89
C ILE A 61 -12.40 16.98 0.56
N THR A 62 -11.72 16.50 -0.48
CA THR A 62 -12.33 16.32 -1.81
C THR A 62 -13.45 15.29 -1.81
N PHE A 63 -13.35 14.30 -0.92
CA PHE A 63 -14.40 13.31 -0.72
C PHE A 63 -15.59 13.91 0.02
N LEU A 64 -15.35 14.69 1.07
CA LEU A 64 -16.38 15.35 1.89
C LEU A 64 -17.10 16.49 1.14
N SER A 65 -16.47 17.09 0.12
CA SER A 65 -17.08 18.14 -0.69
C SER A 65 -18.03 17.63 -1.77
N LYS A 66 -18.13 16.31 -1.98
CA LYS A 66 -19.04 15.74 -2.99
C LYS A 66 -20.47 15.71 -2.43
N THR A 67 -21.41 16.32 -3.14
CA THR A 67 -22.84 16.38 -2.76
C THR A 67 -23.62 15.09 -3.06
N GLY A 68 -22.96 14.10 -3.68
CA GLY A 68 -23.54 12.80 -4.01
C GLY A 68 -23.25 11.70 -2.98
N SER A 69 -23.66 10.47 -3.29
CA SER A 69 -23.35 9.32 -2.47
C SER A 69 -21.83 9.13 -2.34
N CYS A 70 -21.39 8.87 -1.11
CA CYS A 70 -20.00 8.56 -0.76
C CYS A 70 -19.56 7.29 -1.50
N CYS A 71 -18.89 7.47 -2.64
CA CYS A 71 -18.43 6.38 -3.49
C CYS A 71 -16.92 6.26 -3.47
N VAL A 72 -16.44 5.03 -3.68
CA VAL A 72 -15.04 4.73 -4.01
C VAL A 72 -14.65 5.60 -5.22
N PRO A 73 -13.49 6.29 -5.20
CA PRO A 73 -13.09 7.16 -6.30
C PRO A 73 -12.97 6.35 -7.60
N SER A 74 -13.49 6.89 -8.70
CA SER A 74 -13.30 6.31 -10.02
C SER A 74 -11.86 6.52 -10.49
N TRP A 75 -11.39 5.75 -11.47
CA TRP A 75 -10.07 5.99 -12.06
C TRP A 75 -9.93 7.41 -12.62
N LYS A 76 -10.98 7.94 -13.26
CA LYS A 76 -11.01 9.32 -13.76
C LYS A 76 -10.84 10.36 -12.64
N ASP A 77 -11.40 10.09 -11.46
CA ASP A 77 -11.20 10.95 -10.29
C ASP A 77 -9.75 10.90 -9.82
N ILE A 78 -9.16 9.70 -9.74
CA ILE A 78 -7.77 9.51 -9.31
C ILE A 78 -6.80 10.21 -10.27
N GLN A 79 -6.99 10.03 -11.58
CA GLN A 79 -6.16 10.66 -12.60
C GLN A 79 -6.22 12.20 -12.50
N ARG A 80 -7.43 12.76 -12.42
CA ARG A 80 -7.62 14.21 -12.28
C ARG A 80 -7.05 14.73 -10.96
N GLU A 81 -7.51 14.21 -9.83
CA GLU A 81 -7.22 14.75 -8.50
C GLU A 81 -5.75 14.51 -8.08
N ILE A 82 -5.17 13.37 -8.47
CA ILE A 82 -3.80 12.99 -8.07
C ILE A 82 -2.78 13.31 -9.16
N LEU A 83 -2.97 12.78 -10.38
CA LEU A 83 -1.93 12.84 -11.41
C LEU A 83 -1.84 14.20 -12.10
N ILE A 84 -2.95 14.93 -12.22
CA ILE A 84 -3.00 16.23 -12.89
C ILE A 84 -2.95 17.36 -11.86
N GLU A 85 -3.83 17.34 -10.86
CA GLU A 85 -4.00 18.48 -9.94
C GLU A 85 -3.12 18.41 -8.68
N GLY A 86 -2.57 17.23 -8.33
CA GLY A 86 -1.73 17.07 -7.14
C GLY A 86 -2.44 17.31 -5.81
N LYS A 87 -3.78 17.17 -5.75
CA LYS A 87 -4.60 17.46 -4.55
C LYS A 87 -4.45 16.43 -3.41
N GLY A 88 -3.80 15.30 -3.69
CA GLY A 88 -3.72 14.18 -2.76
C GLY A 88 -5.08 13.51 -2.51
N GLY A 89 -5.19 12.68 -1.47
CA GLY A 89 -6.42 11.94 -1.19
C GLY A 89 -6.25 10.85 -0.14
N LEU A 90 -7.15 9.85 -0.17
CA LEU A 90 -7.10 8.69 0.72
C LEU A 90 -6.32 7.52 0.12
N CYS A 91 -6.19 6.43 0.87
CA CYS A 91 -5.39 5.26 0.50
C CYS A 91 -5.76 4.67 -0.86
N LEU A 92 -7.05 4.61 -1.20
CA LEU A 92 -7.54 4.10 -2.48
C LEU A 92 -7.23 5.03 -3.65
N SER A 93 -6.98 6.32 -3.43
CA SER A 93 -6.54 7.23 -4.49
C SER A 93 -5.02 7.18 -4.63
N LEU A 94 -4.29 7.37 -3.53
CA LEU A 94 -2.84 7.51 -3.53
C LEU A 94 -2.11 6.23 -3.92
N ASN A 95 -2.47 5.08 -3.31
CA ASN A 95 -1.79 3.82 -3.63
C ASN A 95 -2.15 3.30 -5.02
N VAL A 96 -3.37 3.58 -5.52
CA VAL A 96 -3.77 3.23 -6.89
C VAL A 96 -3.00 4.07 -7.91
N ALA A 97 -2.92 5.39 -7.71
CA ALA A 97 -2.13 6.28 -8.56
C ALA A 97 -0.65 5.86 -8.59
N PHE A 98 -0.05 5.62 -7.41
CA PHE A 98 1.33 5.15 -7.31
C PHE A 98 1.54 3.84 -8.07
N ALA A 99 0.68 2.83 -7.85
CA ALA A 99 0.79 1.55 -8.53
C ALA A 99 0.68 1.70 -10.06
N ALA A 100 -0.22 2.55 -10.55
CA ALA A 100 -0.41 2.81 -11.97
C ALA A 100 0.81 3.51 -12.59
N VAL A 101 1.32 4.58 -11.96
CA VAL A 101 2.52 5.29 -12.40
C VAL A 101 3.73 4.35 -12.43
N MET A 102 3.97 3.58 -11.37
CA MET A 102 5.10 2.65 -11.30
C MET A 102 5.10 1.60 -12.41
N ARG A 103 3.92 1.13 -12.86
CA ARG A 103 3.81 0.18 -13.99
C ARG A 103 4.34 0.77 -15.30
N THR A 104 4.11 2.06 -15.55
CA THR A 104 4.62 2.73 -16.75
C THR A 104 6.15 2.78 -16.81
N PHE A 105 6.82 2.72 -15.66
CA PHE A 105 8.28 2.62 -15.53
C PHE A 105 8.79 1.18 -15.48
N GLY A 106 7.96 0.19 -15.81
CA GLY A 106 8.33 -1.22 -15.85
C GLY A 106 8.40 -1.90 -14.47
N VAL A 107 7.86 -1.27 -13.42
CA VAL A 107 7.77 -1.89 -12.10
C VAL A 107 6.51 -2.77 -12.03
N HIS A 108 6.68 -4.03 -11.66
CA HIS A 108 5.57 -4.96 -11.57
C HIS A 108 4.82 -4.78 -10.23
N THR A 109 3.74 -3.99 -10.23
CA THR A 109 2.99 -3.62 -9.02
C THR A 109 1.64 -4.32 -8.89
N HIS A 110 1.28 -4.66 -7.66
CA HIS A 110 0.02 -5.24 -7.23
C HIS A 110 -0.60 -4.40 -6.13
N LEU A 111 -1.90 -4.17 -6.25
CA LEU A 111 -2.68 -3.59 -5.18
C LEU A 111 -3.17 -4.72 -4.29
N VAL A 112 -2.86 -4.61 -3.00
CA VAL A 112 -3.22 -5.61 -1.99
C VAL A 112 -4.17 -4.95 -0.99
N PRO A 113 -5.36 -5.53 -0.73
CA PRO A 113 -6.21 -5.06 0.34
C PRO A 113 -5.54 -5.36 1.68
N ALA A 114 -5.64 -4.42 2.59
CA ALA A 114 -5.14 -4.53 3.94
C ALA A 114 -6.21 -4.21 4.97
N ASP A 115 -6.24 -4.96 6.07
CA ASP A 115 -7.10 -4.64 7.20
C ASP A 115 -6.41 -3.58 8.07
N TYR A 116 -7.01 -2.40 8.23
CA TYR A 116 -6.61 -1.42 9.24
C TYR A 116 -7.38 -1.67 10.53
N VAL A 117 -6.64 -2.00 11.60
CA VAL A 117 -7.18 -2.17 12.95
C VAL A 117 -6.78 -0.96 13.76
N ALA A 118 -7.71 -0.01 13.90
CA ALA A 118 -7.63 1.04 14.91
C ALA A 118 -8.15 0.52 16.25
N THR A 119 -7.83 1.22 17.34
CA THR A 119 -8.26 0.91 18.71
C THR A 119 -9.77 0.61 18.84
N ASN A 120 -10.61 1.15 17.96
CA ASN A 120 -12.08 1.03 18.05
C ASN A 120 -12.77 0.43 16.81
N GLY A 121 -12.07 -0.24 15.88
CA GLY A 121 -12.73 -0.82 14.69
C GLY A 121 -11.84 -1.48 13.65
N ARG A 122 -12.49 -2.04 12.62
CA ARG A 122 -11.83 -2.57 11.41
C ARG A 122 -12.22 -1.74 10.19
N SER A 123 -11.23 -1.22 9.48
CA SER A 123 -11.38 -0.53 8.20
C SER A 123 -10.55 -1.23 7.13
N VAL A 124 -10.84 -1.00 5.85
CA VAL A 124 -10.05 -1.50 4.73
C VAL A 124 -9.07 -0.41 4.28
N HIS A 125 -7.82 -0.79 4.08
CA HIS A 125 -6.71 0.01 3.58
C HIS A 125 -6.19 -0.62 2.28
N ALA A 126 -5.62 0.16 1.38
CA ALA A 126 -4.96 -0.37 0.18
C ALA A 126 -3.46 -0.22 0.32
N LEU A 127 -2.69 -1.23 -0.08
CA LEU A 127 -1.22 -1.21 -0.10
C LEU A 127 -0.70 -1.56 -1.48
N THR A 128 0.47 -1.03 -1.83
CA THR A 128 1.18 -1.43 -3.05
C THR A 128 2.25 -2.45 -2.71
N VAL A 129 2.17 -3.63 -3.31
CA VAL A 129 3.21 -4.66 -3.24
C VAL A 129 3.82 -4.80 -4.63
N PHE A 130 5.14 -4.80 -4.73
CA PHE A 130 5.80 -4.82 -6.04
C PHE A 130 7.06 -5.68 -6.05
N HIS A 131 7.45 -6.10 -7.26
CA HIS A 131 8.68 -6.82 -7.52
C HIS A 131 9.63 -5.98 -8.35
N LEU A 132 10.91 -6.01 -7.99
CA LEU A 132 12.00 -5.50 -8.81
C LEU A 132 12.66 -6.66 -9.55
N CYS A 133 11.96 -7.18 -10.55
CA CYS A 133 12.53 -8.12 -11.52
C CYS A 133 11.90 -7.84 -12.88
N ALA A 134 12.73 -7.73 -13.92
CA ALA A 134 12.28 -7.52 -15.31
C ALA A 134 11.42 -8.67 -15.87
N ALA A 135 11.32 -9.79 -15.15
CA ALA A 135 10.49 -10.93 -15.50
C ALA A 135 9.89 -11.56 -14.24
N VAL A 136 8.69 -11.15 -13.84
CA VAL A 136 7.88 -11.93 -12.89
C VAL A 136 6.54 -12.22 -13.53
N SER A 137 6.23 -13.50 -13.68
CA SER A 137 4.95 -13.97 -14.18
C SER A 137 3.80 -13.43 -13.31
N GLN A 138 2.76 -12.89 -13.96
CA GLN A 138 1.51 -12.39 -13.36
C GLN A 138 0.84 -13.38 -12.37
N SER A 139 1.23 -14.65 -12.39
CA SER A 139 0.66 -15.73 -11.57
C SER A 139 1.12 -15.74 -10.09
N ALA A 140 2.20 -15.03 -9.72
CA ALA A 140 2.77 -15.09 -8.38
C ALA A 140 2.04 -14.25 -7.31
N CYS A 141 1.15 -13.33 -7.70
CA CYS A 141 0.65 -12.28 -6.79
C CYS A 141 -0.82 -12.39 -6.33
N LYS A 142 -1.48 -13.52 -6.56
CA LYS A 142 -2.90 -13.69 -6.15
C LYS A 142 -3.10 -13.97 -4.65
N CYS A 143 -2.06 -13.90 -3.81
CA CYS A 143 -2.04 -14.57 -2.50
C CYS A 143 -1.50 -13.72 -1.34
N PHE A 144 -1.76 -12.41 -1.32
CA PHE A 144 -1.31 -11.55 -0.23
C PHE A 144 -2.49 -10.93 0.53
N GLU A 145 -2.47 -11.05 1.85
CA GLU A 145 -3.35 -10.35 2.78
C GLU A 145 -2.44 -9.69 3.83
N VAL A 146 -2.40 -8.36 3.83
CA VAL A 146 -1.60 -7.57 4.79
C VAL A 146 -2.56 -7.01 5.84
N GLN A 147 -2.17 -6.93 7.11
CA GLN A 147 -3.00 -6.33 8.15
C GLN A 147 -2.19 -5.27 8.90
N THR A 148 -2.64 -4.03 8.89
CA THR A 148 -2.06 -2.91 9.63
C THR A 148 -2.77 -2.82 10.98
N ARG A 149 -2.02 -2.75 12.09
CA ARG A 149 -2.61 -2.62 13.44
C ARG A 149 -1.97 -1.47 14.19
N ALA A 150 -2.79 -0.55 14.70
CA ALA A 150 -2.39 0.32 15.79
C ALA A 150 -2.28 -0.54 17.06
N SER A 151 -1.10 -0.58 17.68
CA SER A 151 -0.83 -1.41 18.86
C SER A 151 -1.35 -0.73 20.13
N THR A 152 -2.28 -1.36 20.84
CA THR A 152 -2.48 -1.18 22.28
C THR A 152 -2.42 -2.56 22.93
N GLN A 153 -1.21 -2.98 23.33
CA GLN A 153 -0.90 -4.22 24.04
C GLN A 153 -1.25 -5.55 23.33
N GLY A 154 -0.35 -6.52 23.48
CA GLY A 154 -0.44 -7.82 22.85
C GLY A 154 -1.58 -8.70 23.35
N LEU A 155 -1.95 -9.67 22.49
CA LEU A 155 -2.49 -10.99 22.85
C LEU A 155 -3.83 -11.00 23.63
N ARG A 156 -4.94 -11.24 22.92
CA ARG A 156 -5.77 -12.47 23.07
C ARG A 156 -6.95 -12.52 22.10
N SER A 157 -7.23 -13.75 21.69
CA SER A 157 -8.42 -14.34 21.05
C SER A 157 -9.35 -13.48 20.17
N CYS A 158 -9.56 -13.92 18.92
CA CYS A 158 -10.93 -14.26 18.51
C CYS A 158 -10.99 -15.18 17.28
N ARG A 159 -11.77 -16.26 17.44
CA ARG A 159 -12.13 -17.27 16.44
C ARG A 159 -13.35 -16.82 15.62
N ARG A 160 -13.55 -17.55 14.51
CA ARG A 160 -14.74 -17.69 13.63
C ARG A 160 -14.85 -16.80 12.39
N SER A 161 -14.57 -17.45 11.26
CA SER A 161 -15.25 -17.39 9.96
C SER A 161 -14.49 -18.37 9.06
N SER A 162 -14.84 -19.67 9.14
CA SER A 162 -13.95 -20.78 8.76
C SER A 162 -14.11 -21.28 7.32
N ARG A 163 -15.16 -20.92 6.58
CA ARG A 163 -15.41 -21.52 5.25
C ARG A 163 -14.91 -20.67 4.07
N LEU A 164 -15.13 -19.35 4.07
CA LEU A 164 -14.59 -18.47 3.03
C LEU A 164 -13.07 -18.24 3.17
N LYS A 165 -12.55 -18.20 4.41
CA LYS A 165 -11.11 -18.11 4.68
C LYS A 165 -10.35 -19.38 4.32
N GLN A 166 -10.98 -20.55 4.38
CA GLN A 166 -10.33 -21.81 4.00
C GLN A 166 -10.18 -21.92 2.48
N LYS A 167 -11.17 -21.45 1.70
CA LYS A 167 -11.08 -21.43 0.24
C LYS A 167 -9.96 -20.50 -0.25
N ALA A 168 -9.92 -19.26 0.24
CA ALA A 168 -8.84 -18.33 -0.06
C ALA A 168 -7.46 -18.82 0.41
N ARG A 169 -7.38 -19.54 1.54
CA ARG A 169 -6.14 -20.17 2.04
C ARG A 169 -5.68 -21.33 1.17
N ASN A 170 -6.59 -22.20 0.74
CA ASN A 170 -6.25 -23.35 -0.10
C ASN A 170 -5.79 -22.88 -1.49
N GLU A 171 -6.43 -21.84 -2.04
CA GLU A 171 -6.00 -21.20 -3.29
C GLU A 171 -4.62 -20.50 -3.12
N ALA A 172 -4.38 -19.82 -2.00
CA ALA A 172 -3.09 -19.20 -1.70
C ALA A 172 -1.95 -20.22 -1.53
N GLN A 173 -2.23 -21.33 -0.85
CA GLN A 173 -1.26 -22.39 -0.59
C GLN A 173 -0.91 -23.18 -1.86
N TYR A 174 -1.90 -23.36 -2.76
CA TYR A 174 -1.69 -23.96 -4.07
C TYR A 174 -0.81 -23.09 -4.98
N CYS A 175 -0.99 -21.77 -4.96
CA CYS A 175 -0.16 -20.83 -5.71
C CYS A 175 1.29 -20.78 -5.17
N LEU A 176 1.49 -20.81 -3.85
CA LEU A 176 2.82 -20.77 -3.22
C LEU A 176 3.67 -22.01 -3.54
N GLN A 177 3.06 -23.18 -3.73
CA GLN A 177 3.79 -24.42 -4.03
C GLN A 177 4.25 -24.52 -5.50
N LYS A 178 3.70 -23.71 -6.40
CA LYS A 178 4.06 -23.72 -7.84
C LYS A 178 5.11 -22.67 -8.24
N VAL A 179 5.48 -21.76 -7.34
CA VAL A 179 6.59 -20.82 -7.58
C VAL A 179 7.90 -21.58 -7.34
N ARG A 180 8.51 -22.10 -8.41
CA ARG A 180 9.87 -22.62 -8.35
C ARG A 180 10.81 -21.48 -7.91
N PRO A 181 11.81 -21.73 -7.05
CA PRO A 181 12.72 -20.72 -6.52
C PRO A 181 13.79 -20.30 -7.55
N HIS A 182 13.40 -20.09 -8.81
CA HIS A 182 14.29 -19.59 -9.85
C HIS A 182 14.13 -18.07 -9.95
N HIS A 183 15.22 -17.37 -9.62
CA HIS A 183 15.36 -15.94 -9.34
C HIS A 183 14.67 -15.47 -8.05
N ARG A 184 15.48 -15.15 -7.03
CA ARG A 184 15.07 -14.41 -5.82
C ARG A 184 14.62 -13.00 -6.22
N SER A 185 13.39 -12.85 -6.72
CA SER A 185 12.79 -11.54 -6.88
C SER A 185 12.55 -10.97 -5.48
N SER A 186 13.20 -9.86 -5.16
CA SER A 186 12.95 -9.16 -3.91
C SER A 186 11.53 -8.59 -3.94
N LEU A 187 10.74 -9.00 -2.94
CA LEU A 187 9.36 -8.58 -2.77
C LEU A 187 9.34 -7.33 -1.89
N TYR A 188 8.79 -6.23 -2.40
CA TYR A 188 8.72 -4.98 -1.67
C TYR A 188 7.28 -4.59 -1.37
N VAL A 189 7.09 -3.89 -0.26
CA VAL A 189 5.85 -3.17 0.05
C VAL A 189 6.13 -1.66 0.08
N ALA A 190 5.27 -0.88 -0.58
CA ALA A 190 5.22 0.56 -0.49
C ALA A 190 3.81 1.00 -0.08
N ASP A 191 3.76 2.02 0.78
CA ASP A 191 2.52 2.65 1.20
C ASP A 191 2.69 4.17 1.14
N VAL A 192 2.07 4.77 0.14
CA VAL A 192 2.04 6.23 -0.03
C VAL A 192 0.71 6.82 0.45
N GLY A 193 -0.16 5.99 1.04
CA GLY A 193 -1.54 6.34 1.32
C GLY A 193 -1.99 6.03 2.74
N CYS A 194 -1.11 5.76 3.70
CA CYS A 194 -1.51 5.47 5.09
C CYS A 194 -1.73 6.68 5.99
N GLY A 195 -1.49 7.90 5.49
CA GLY A 195 -1.55 9.12 6.32
C GLY A 195 -0.37 9.31 7.27
N PHE A 196 0.50 8.31 7.39
CA PHE A 196 1.80 8.43 8.05
C PHE A 196 2.93 8.27 7.03
N PRO A 197 4.03 9.04 7.14
CA PRO A 197 5.12 9.01 6.18
C PRO A 197 6.00 7.76 6.37
N THR A 198 5.71 6.68 5.64
CA THR A 198 6.68 5.60 5.42
C THR A 198 7.50 5.95 4.18
N LEU A 199 8.74 6.38 4.38
CA LEU A 199 9.54 7.10 3.37
C LEU A 199 10.37 6.18 2.46
N ARG A 200 10.06 4.88 2.49
CA ARG A 200 10.81 3.85 1.77
C ARG A 200 9.94 2.62 1.52
N ALA A 201 10.28 1.91 0.46
CA ALA A 201 9.81 0.56 0.24
C ALA A 201 10.55 -0.42 1.15
N ILE A 202 9.83 -1.41 1.67
CA ILE A 202 10.34 -2.39 2.64
C ILE A 202 10.48 -3.75 1.96
N ASN A 203 11.67 -4.36 2.01
CA ASN A 203 11.92 -5.68 1.43
C ASN A 203 11.34 -6.77 2.35
N LEU A 204 10.22 -7.39 1.98
CA LEU A 204 9.54 -8.41 2.78
C LEU A 204 10.33 -9.73 2.91
N ASN A 205 11.43 -9.90 2.20
CA ASN A 205 12.32 -11.05 2.33
C ASN A 205 13.48 -10.78 3.30
N GLU A 206 13.95 -9.54 3.39
CA GLU A 206 15.19 -9.19 4.09
C GLU A 206 14.99 -8.25 5.29
N ASP A 207 13.91 -7.48 5.28
CA ASP A 207 13.62 -6.41 6.25
C ASP A 207 12.51 -6.77 7.24
N ILE A 208 12.06 -8.02 7.24
CA ILE A 208 11.12 -8.51 8.24
C ILE A 208 11.75 -8.44 9.63
N ASP A 209 10.94 -8.00 10.59
CA ASP A 209 11.26 -7.75 11.99
C ASP A 209 12.33 -6.65 12.23
N LYS A 210 12.78 -5.94 11.18
CA LYS A 210 13.60 -4.73 11.33
C LYS A 210 12.74 -3.53 11.71
N ALA A 211 13.20 -2.74 12.68
CA ALA A 211 12.60 -1.48 13.05
C ALA A 211 13.05 -0.36 12.11
N PHE A 212 12.10 0.50 11.74
CA PHE A 212 12.29 1.69 10.92
C PHE A 212 11.78 2.89 11.71
N LEU A 213 12.46 4.03 11.55
CA LEU A 213 12.05 5.30 12.13
C LEU A 213 12.01 6.35 11.02
N ASP A 214 10.80 6.75 10.63
CA ASP A 214 10.58 7.81 9.64
C ASP A 214 9.65 8.88 10.23
N CYS A 215 10.08 10.14 10.22
CA CYS A 215 9.35 11.30 10.77
C CYS A 215 8.75 11.07 12.18
N GLY A 216 9.53 10.45 13.08
CA GLY A 216 9.08 10.17 14.46
C GLY A 216 8.16 8.96 14.60
N LEU A 217 7.79 8.28 13.50
CA LEU A 217 7.05 7.02 13.56
C LEU A 217 8.02 5.84 13.55
N GLU A 218 8.06 5.09 14.65
CA GLU A 218 8.73 3.80 14.71
C GLU A 218 7.79 2.68 14.23
N TYR A 219 8.20 1.91 13.24
CA TYR A 219 7.41 0.80 12.69
C TYR A 219 8.26 -0.39 12.25
N CYS A 220 7.65 -1.57 12.20
CA CYS A 220 8.26 -2.76 11.61
C CYS A 220 7.21 -3.61 10.87
N PHE A 221 7.69 -4.46 9.96
CA PHE A 221 6.85 -5.49 9.34
C PHE A 221 7.22 -6.84 9.94
N THR A 222 6.24 -7.56 10.47
CA THR A 222 6.43 -8.92 11.00
C THR A 222 5.56 -9.92 10.26
N LYS A 223 6.03 -11.16 10.11
CA LYS A 223 5.26 -12.25 9.51
C LYS A 223 4.68 -13.13 10.62
N LYS A 224 3.35 -13.11 10.77
CA LYS A 224 2.64 -14.01 11.71
C LYS A 224 1.73 -14.95 10.93
N ARG A 225 2.04 -16.24 10.99
CA ARG A 225 1.38 -17.29 10.20
C ARG A 225 1.54 -17.02 8.70
N GLN A 226 0.44 -16.76 8.00
CA GLN A 226 0.39 -16.48 6.56
C GLN A 226 0.00 -15.01 6.28
N LYS A 227 0.27 -14.10 7.23
CA LYS A 227 -0.04 -12.67 7.11
C LYS A 227 1.20 -11.84 7.42
N TYR A 228 1.33 -10.74 6.69
CA TYR A 228 2.26 -9.66 7.04
C TYR A 228 1.52 -8.63 7.89
N LEU A 229 2.13 -8.26 9.01
CA LEU A 229 1.61 -7.25 9.92
C LEU A 229 2.54 -6.04 9.91
N ARG A 230 1.98 -4.85 9.67
CA ARG A 230 2.69 -3.61 10.00
C ARG A 230 2.36 -3.26 11.44
N LEU A 231 3.39 -3.26 12.29
CA LEU A 231 3.32 -2.84 13.67
C LEU A 231 3.86 -1.42 13.75
N HIS A 232 3.14 -0.57 14.47
CA HIS A 232 3.63 0.74 14.89
C HIS A 232 3.92 0.64 16.38
N ARG A 233 5.03 1.22 16.84
CA ARG A 233 5.18 1.46 18.28
C ARG A 233 4.06 2.41 18.67
N THR A 234 3.48 2.22 19.86
CA THR A 234 2.63 3.25 20.46
C THR A 234 3.47 4.52 20.42
N GLY A 235 3.04 5.55 19.67
CA GLY A 235 3.74 6.84 19.64
C GLY A 235 4.03 7.27 21.06
N ASP A 236 5.15 7.97 21.28
CA ASP A 236 5.71 8.33 22.60
C ASP A 236 4.66 8.23 23.70
N GLU A 237 4.76 7.20 24.56
CA GLU A 237 4.02 7.25 25.81
C GLU A 237 4.44 8.57 26.45
N VAL A 238 3.47 9.49 26.62
CA VAL A 238 3.70 10.72 27.38
C VAL A 238 4.46 10.29 28.64
N PRO A 239 5.67 10.80 28.89
CA PRO A 239 6.45 10.38 30.04
C PRO A 239 5.55 10.42 31.26
N LYS A 240 5.45 9.29 31.99
CA LYS A 240 4.67 9.22 33.23
C LYS A 240 5.12 10.35 34.15
N GLY A 241 4.32 11.41 34.26
CA GLY A 241 4.70 12.64 34.98
C GLY A 241 4.21 13.95 34.36
N GLU A 242 3.67 13.95 33.13
CA GLU A 242 3.14 15.16 32.48
C GLU A 242 1.60 15.14 32.27
N GLU A 243 0.86 14.50 33.18
CA GLU A 243 -0.54 14.86 33.41
C GLU A 243 -0.57 16.13 34.26
N ARG A 244 -0.71 17.30 33.63
CA ARG A 244 -1.00 18.57 34.30
C ARG A 244 -2.41 19.04 33.97
#